data_AF-A0A3D5NSN4-F1
#
_entry.id   AF-A0A3D5NSN4-F1
#
_cell.length_a   1.000
_cell.length_b   1.000
_cell.length_c   1.000
_cell.angle_alpha   90.00
_cell.angle_beta   90.00
_cell.angle_gamma   90.00
#
_symmetry.space_group_name_H-M   'P 1'
#
loop_
_entity.id
_entity.type
_entity.pdbx_description
1 polymer ?
#
loop_
_entity_poly.entity_id
_entity_poly.type
_entity_poly.pdbx_seq_one_letter_code
_entity_poly.pdbx_strand_id
1 'polypeptide(L)' 'MCTYKVITDSTCDLPPHITKNLDIHVIPMEFVMDGISQFHDIADSGDKTKAFYNHL' A
#
# COMPACT_ATOMS: atom_id res chain seq x y z
N MET A 1 -11.13 9.87 27.97
CA MET A 1 -11.35 9.22 26.66
C MET A 1 -10.00 8.74 26.16
N CYS A 2 -9.93 7.50 25.64
CA CYS A 2 -8.69 6.97 25.07
C CYS A 2 -8.59 7.34 23.59
N THR A 3 -7.37 7.64 23.14
CA THR A 3 -7.06 7.87 21.73
C THR A 3 -6.50 6.58 21.15
N TYR A 4 -7.10 6.07 20.07
CA TYR A 4 -6.65 4.88 19.38
C TYR A 4 -5.98 5.25 18.06
N LYS A 5 -5.01 4.43 17.64
CA LYS A 5 -4.40 4.50 16.31
C LYS A 5 -4.75 3.22 15.56
N VAL A 6 -5.18 3.38 14.31
CA VAL A 6 -5.46 2.25 13.42
C VAL A 6 -4.23 2.02 12.56
N ILE A 7 -3.75 0.79 12.58
CA ILE A 7 -2.57 0.35 11.81
C ILE A 7 -2.98 -0.87 11.00
N THR A 8 -2.60 -0.88 9.73
CA THR A 8 -2.78 -1.99 8.80
C THR A 8 -1.59 -2.04 7.83
N ASP A 9 -1.61 -2.95 6.87
CA ASP A 9 -0.61 -3.05 5.81
C ASP A 9 -1.26 -2.80 4.44
N SER A 10 -0.44 -2.73 3.40
CA SER A 10 -0.90 -2.38 2.06
C SER A 10 -1.84 -3.42 1.43
N THR A 11 -1.96 -4.63 2.00
CA THR A 11 -2.91 -5.65 1.50
C THR A 11 -4.37 -5.34 1.84
N CYS A 12 -4.62 -4.29 2.62
CA CYS A 12 -5.99 -3.83 2.90
C CYS A 12 -6.69 -3.21 1.68
N ASP A 13 -5.93 -2.86 0.63
CA ASP A 13 -6.42 -2.24 -0.62
C ASP A 13 -7.34 -1.02 -0.40
N LEU A 14 -7.14 -0.29 0.72
CA LEU A 14 -7.88 0.92 1.00
C LEU A 14 -7.45 2.05 0.04
N PRO A 15 -8.39 2.82 -0.53
CA PRO A 15 -8.04 3.97 -1.36
C PRO A 15 -7.19 5.00 -0.59
N PRO A 16 -6.24 5.71 -1.23
CA PRO A 16 -5.34 6.66 -0.56
C PRO A 16 -6.05 7.79 0.16
N HIS A 17 -7.21 8.21 -0.35
CA HIS A 17 -8.01 9.25 0.28
C HIS A 17 -8.65 8.78 1.59
N ILE A 18 -8.95 7.48 1.74
CA ILE A 18 -9.51 6.92 2.98
C ILE A 18 -8.43 6.87 4.07
N THR A 19 -7.25 6.35 3.74
CA THR A 19 -6.13 6.22 4.70
C THR A 19 -5.70 7.60 5.20
N LYS A 20 -5.64 8.59 4.30
CA LYS A 20 -5.34 9.99 4.64
C LYS A 20 -6.43 10.65 5.49
N ASN A 21 -7.70 10.50 5.12
CA ASN A 21 -8.80 11.18 5.82
C ASN A 21 -9.04 10.62 7.23
N LEU A 22 -8.74 9.34 7.45
CA LEU A 22 -8.98 8.64 8.72
C LEU A 22 -7.72 8.49 9.58
N ASP A 23 -6.57 9.04 9.16
CA ASP A 23 -5.28 8.90 9.87
C ASP A 23 -4.91 7.43 10.15
N ILE A 24 -5.10 6.58 9.13
CA ILE A 24 -4.74 5.16 9.18
C ILE A 24 -3.27 5.02 8.79
N HIS A 25 -2.47 4.41 9.66
CA HIS A 25 -1.10 4.07 9.32
C HIS A 25 -1.07 2.78 8.49
N VAL A 26 -0.46 2.85 7.30
CA VAL A 26 -0.32 1.71 6.39
C VAL A 26 1.15 1.34 6.26
N ILE A 27 1.45 0.08 6.52
CA ILE A 27 2.78 -0.51 6.31
C ILE A 27 2.85 -1.06 4.87
N PRO A 28 3.75 -0.56 4.01
CA PRO A 28 3.86 -1.07 2.64
C PRO A 28 4.43 -2.49 2.62
N MET A 29 3.78 -3.39 1.90
CA MET A 29 4.28 -4.74 1.64
C MET A 29 5.19 -4.75 0.42
N GLU A 30 6.05 -5.77 0.36
CA GLU A 30 7.04 -5.95 -0.69
C GLU A 30 6.63 -7.11 -1.60
N PHE A 31 6.92 -6.97 -2.89
CA PHE A 31 6.88 -8.06 -3.85
C PHE A 31 8.20 -8.09 -4.64
N VAL A 32 8.57 -9.28 -5.12
CA VAL A 32 9.83 -9.49 -5.85
C VAL A 32 9.51 -9.92 -7.28
N MET A 33 10.05 -9.18 -8.26
CA MET A 33 10.00 -9.51 -9.69
C MET A 33 11.42 -9.49 -10.25
N ASP A 34 11.80 -10.54 -10.98
CA ASP A 34 13.16 -10.69 -11.54
C ASP A 34 14.29 -10.51 -10.50
N GLY A 35 14.06 -10.89 -9.25
CA GLY A 35 15.01 -10.70 -8.14
C GLY A 35 15.13 -9.24 -7.64
N ILE A 36 14.33 -8.33 -8.19
CA ILE A 36 14.22 -6.92 -7.76
C ILE A 36 13.00 -6.79 -6.87
N SER A 37 13.18 -6.23 -5.69
CA SER A 37 12.06 -5.98 -4.80
C SER A 37 11.47 -4.59 -4.95
N GLN A 38 10.15 -4.52 -4.80
CA GLN A 38 9.33 -3.35 -5.00
C GLN A 38 8.31 -3.26 -3.87
N PHE A 39 8.12 -2.06 -3.33
CA PHE A 39 7.08 -1.80 -2.33
C PHE A 39 5.74 -1.50 -2.99
N HIS A 40 4.71 -2.25 -2.61
CA HIS A 40 3.31 -1.93 -2.83
C HIS A 40 2.90 -0.80 -1.88
N ASP A 41 2.98 0.42 -2.38
CA ASP A 41 2.59 1.62 -1.66
C ASP A 41 1.18 2.01 -2.10
N ILE A 42 0.25 2.14 -1.15
CA ILE A 42 -1.10 2.60 -1.44
C ILE A 42 -1.07 4.00 -2.07
N ALA A 43 -0.10 4.85 -1.70
CA ALA A 43 0.06 6.19 -2.29
C ALA A 43 0.60 6.17 -3.74
N ASP A 44 1.01 5.01 -4.26
CA ASP A 44 1.43 4.89 -5.66
C ASP A 44 0.25 5.20 -6.58
N SER A 45 0.53 5.89 -7.69
CA SER A 45 -0.51 6.26 -8.66
C SER A 45 -1.00 5.08 -9.53
N GLY A 46 -0.61 3.86 -9.15
CA GLY A 46 -0.89 2.61 -9.86
C GLY A 46 0.20 2.19 -10.83
N ASP A 47 1.33 2.91 -10.91
CA ASP A 47 2.42 2.61 -11.83
C ASP A 47 3.08 1.26 -11.52
N LYS A 48 3.34 0.97 -10.24
CA LYS A 48 3.93 -0.31 -9.81
C LYS A 48 2.97 -1.47 -9.97
N THR A 49 1.70 -1.24 -9.63
CA THR A 49 0.63 -2.22 -9.84
C THR A 49 0.49 -2.56 -11.32
N LYS A 50 0.50 -1.54 -12.20
CA LYS A 50 0.45 -1.73 -13.65
C LYS A 50 1.69 -2.45 -14.17
N ALA A 51 2.88 -2.12 -13.67
CA ALA A 51 4.13 -2.81 -14.02
C ALA A 51 4.07 -4.29 -13.64
N PHE A 52 3.56 -4.60 -12.44
CA PHE A 52 3.35 -5.98 -11.97
C PHE A 52 2.43 -6.77 -12.91
N TYR A 53 1.24 -6.23 -13.23
CA TYR A 53 0.31 -6.91 -14.12
C TYR A 53 0.80 -7.06 -15.55
N ASN A 54 1.63 -6.14 -16.05
CA ASN A 54 2.24 -6.27 -17.38
C ASN A 54 3.35 -7.33 -17.43
N HIS A 55 3.90 -7.73 -16.29
CA HIS A 55 4.95 -8.74 -16.19
C HIS A 55 4.40 -10.17 -16.05
N LEU A 56 3.16 -10.34 -15.57
CA LEU A 56 2.43 -11.62 -15.55
C LEU A 56 2.12 -12.13 -16.97
#